data_AF-A0A2L0F4N0-F1
#
_entry.id   AF-A0A2L0F4N0-F1
#
_cell.length_a   1.000
_cell.length_b   1.000
_cell.length_c   1.000
_cell.angle_alpha   90.00
_cell.angle_beta   90.00
_cell.angle_gamma   90.00
#
_symmetry.space_group_name_H-M   'P 1'
#
loop_
_entity.id
_entity.type
_entity.pdbx_description
1 polymer ?
#
loop_
_entity_poly.entity_id
_entity_poly.type
_entity_poly.pdbx_seq_one_letter_code
_entity_poly.pdbx_strand_id
1 'polypeptide(L)'
;MTSTVEWFELWVDASAGDGWIYVLILRGSSDGSLELIEPQKGGERVDTFGNHEDAVHWLSEDEYELVEGRPPGITAQPAGTM
;
A
#
# COMPACT_ATOMS: atom_id res chain seq x y z
N MET A 1 13.23 -10.48 20.17
CA MET A 1 12.99 -9.02 20.14
C MET A 1 11.76 -8.83 19.27
N THR A 2 10.73 -8.11 19.75
CA THR A 2 9.55 -7.80 18.93
C THR A 2 9.86 -6.58 18.08
N SER A 3 9.89 -6.74 16.76
CA SER A 3 10.16 -5.66 15.82
C SER A 3 8.98 -4.69 15.76
N THR A 4 9.24 -3.39 15.92
CA THR A 4 8.21 -2.33 15.88
C THR A 4 8.12 -1.74 14.48
N VAL A 5 6.92 -1.34 14.05
CA VAL A 5 6.73 -0.54 12.82
C VAL A 5 7.50 0.77 13.00
N GLU A 6 8.35 1.14 12.05
CA GLU A 6 9.00 2.46 12.04
C GLU A 6 8.38 3.39 11.00
N TRP A 7 8.03 2.85 9.84
CA TRP A 7 7.41 3.61 8.76
C TRP A 7 6.51 2.71 7.92
N PHE A 8 5.65 3.35 7.13
CA PHE A 8 4.85 2.69 6.12
C PHE A 8 4.68 3.61 4.91
N GLU A 9 4.54 3.00 3.75
CA GLU A 9 4.16 3.63 2.49
C GLU A 9 2.82 3.04 2.03
N LEU A 10 2.02 3.87 1.36
CA LEU A 10 0.78 3.47 0.74
C LEU A 10 0.99 3.45 -0.76
N TRP A 11 0.66 2.32 -1.36
CA TRP A 11 0.78 2.09 -2.79
C TRP A 11 -0.59 1.78 -3.35
N VAL A 12 -0.95 2.41 -4.46
CA VAL A 12 -2.28 2.30 -5.04
C VAL A 12 -2.26 1.91 -6.48
N ASP A 13 -3.15 1.00 -6.85
CA ASP A 13 -3.54 0.77 -8.23
C ASP A 13 -4.94 1.38 -8.43
N ALA A 14 -4.99 2.49 -9.16
CA ALA A 14 -6.24 3.17 -9.54
C ALA A 14 -6.78 2.70 -10.90
N SER A 15 -6.06 1.81 -11.58
CA SER A 15 -6.48 1.18 -12.83
C SER A 15 -7.39 -0.03 -12.59
N ALA A 16 -7.40 -0.56 -11.36
CA ALA A 16 -8.35 -1.55 -10.88
C ALA A 16 -9.79 -1.12 -11.24
N GLY A 17 -10.35 -1.75 -12.27
CA GLY A 17 -11.60 -1.32 -12.89
C GLY A 17 -12.78 -1.17 -11.93
N ASP A 18 -13.79 -0.41 -12.38
CA ASP A 18 -15.05 -0.10 -11.68
C ASP A 18 -14.98 0.93 -10.53
N GLY A 19 -13.96 1.78 -10.52
CA GLY A 19 -13.88 2.91 -9.57
C GLY A 19 -13.41 2.51 -8.17
N TRP A 20 -12.86 1.30 -8.03
CA TRP A 20 -12.21 0.82 -6.83
C TRP A 20 -10.71 1.11 -6.91
N ILE A 21 -10.13 1.52 -5.78
CA ILE A 21 -8.68 1.69 -5.67
C ILE A 21 -8.16 0.48 -4.90
N TYR A 22 -7.20 -0.22 -5.48
CA TYR A 22 -6.46 -1.23 -4.76
C TYR A 22 -5.36 -0.58 -3.94
N VAL A 23 -5.19 -1.00 -2.69
CA VAL A 23 -4.22 -0.42 -1.76
C VAL A 23 -3.34 -1.53 -1.21
N LEU A 24 -2.03 -1.34 -1.31
CA LEU A 24 -1.03 -2.12 -0.61
C LEU A 24 -0.27 -1.23 0.38
N ILE A 25 0.14 -1.82 1.50
CA ILE A 25 0.92 -1.14 2.54
C ILE A 25 2.29 -1.78 2.58
N LEU A 26 3.33 -1.03 2.20
CA LEU A 26 4.72 -1.45 2.42
C LEU A 26 5.16 -0.92 3.79
N ARG A 27 5.53 -1.83 4.70
CA ARG A 27 5.90 -1.50 6.08
C ARG A 27 7.37 -1.82 6.33
N GLY A 28 8.11 -0.86 6.86
CA GLY A 28 9.45 -1.08 7.43
C GLY A 28 9.39 -1.25 8.95
N SER A 29 10.09 -2.25 9.46
CA SER A 29 10.24 -2.46 10.91
C SER A 29 11.66 -2.16 11.38
N SER A 30 11.80 -1.93 12.70
CA SER A 30 13.06 -1.56 13.37
C SER A 30 14.20 -2.57 13.25
N ASP A 31 13.92 -3.79 12.80
CA ASP A 31 14.91 -4.83 12.52
C ASP A 31 15.39 -4.84 11.06
N GLY A 32 14.93 -3.89 10.25
CA GLY A 32 15.21 -3.79 8.82
C GLY A 32 14.32 -4.66 7.94
N SER A 33 13.36 -5.41 8.52
CA SER A 33 12.41 -6.18 7.72
C SER A 33 11.40 -5.28 7.00
N LEU A 34 11.07 -5.67 5.76
CA LEU A 34 10.06 -5.06 4.93
C LEU A 34 8.95 -6.05 4.65
N GLU A 35 7.70 -5.65 4.87
CA GLU A 35 6.53 -6.48 4.65
C GLU A 35 5.50 -5.74 3.81
N LEU A 36 4.96 -6.43 2.81
CA LEU A 36 3.86 -5.92 2.01
C LEU A 36 2.54 -6.52 2.49
N ILE A 37 1.56 -5.67 2.72
CA ILE A 37 0.31 -6.04 3.37
C ILE A 37 -0.86 -5.62 2.48
N GLU A 38 -1.84 -6.51 2.35
CA GLU A 38 -3.09 -6.29 1.62
C GLU A 38 -4.25 -6.03 2.61
N PRO A 39 -4.51 -4.76 2.96
CA PRO A 39 -5.55 -4.42 3.94
C PRO A 39 -6.96 -4.87 3.50
N GLN A 40 -7.20 -4.94 2.19
CA GLN A 40 -8.51 -5.29 1.63
C GLN A 40 -8.87 -6.78 1.76
N LYS A 41 -7.88 -7.67 1.95
CA LYS A 41 -8.10 -9.11 2.18
C LYS A 41 -7.80 -9.50 3.63
N GLY A 42 -8.24 -8.69 4.59
CA GLY A 42 -8.10 -9.00 6.02
C GLY A 42 -6.73 -8.67 6.62
N GLY A 43 -5.90 -7.89 5.90
CA GLY A 43 -4.57 -7.51 6.36
C GLY A 43 -3.55 -8.64 6.23
N GLU A 44 -3.73 -9.49 5.23
CA GLU A 44 -2.80 -10.57 4.93
C GLU A 44 -1.46 -10.02 4.40
N ARG A 45 -0.38 -10.72 4.74
CA ARG A 45 0.94 -10.44 4.18
C ARG A 45 1.00 -11.01 2.76
N VAL A 46 1.28 -10.14 1.79
CA VAL A 46 1.48 -10.49 0.39
C VAL A 46 2.90 -11.02 0.19
N ASP A 47 3.89 -10.27 0.67
CA ASP A 47 5.30 -10.62 0.48
C ASP A 47 6.22 -9.98 1.55
N THR A 48 7.51 -10.31 1.49
CA THR A 48 8.60 -9.74 2.29
C THR A 48 9.79 -9.40 1.41
N PHE A 49 10.48 -8.30 1.73
CA PHE A 49 11.62 -7.83 0.95
C PHE A 49 12.87 -7.65 1.81
N GLY A 50 14.04 -7.81 1.18
CA GLY A 50 15.33 -7.60 1.83
C GLY A 50 15.77 -6.13 1.82
N ASN A 51 15.23 -5.32 0.91
CA ASN A 51 15.50 -3.89 0.79
C ASN A 51 14.34 -3.17 0.08
N HIS A 52 14.35 -1.85 0.15
CA HIS A 52 13.28 -1.00 -0.39
C HIS A 52 13.21 -1.03 -1.92
N GLU A 53 14.35 -1.13 -2.60
CA GLU A 53 14.43 -1.14 -4.08
C GLU A 53 13.70 -2.35 -4.66
N ASP A 54 13.90 -3.55 -4.08
CA ASP A 54 13.19 -4.77 -4.50
C ASP A 54 11.68 -4.65 -4.32
N ALA A 55 11.24 -4.03 -3.22
CA ALA A 55 9.83 -3.81 -2.94
C ALA A 55 9.20 -2.84 -3.94
N VAL A 56 9.88 -1.73 -4.22
CA VAL A 56 9.44 -0.73 -5.20
C VAL A 56 9.39 -1.31 -6.60
N HIS A 57 10.36 -2.15 -6.96
CA HIS A 57 10.38 -2.83 -8.25
C HIS A 57 9.13 -3.70 -8.43
N TRP A 58 8.84 -4.55 -7.45
CA TRP A 58 7.64 -5.40 -7.45
C TRP A 58 6.35 -4.58 -7.59
N LEU A 59 6.24 -3.48 -6.83
CA LEU A 59 5.04 -2.61 -6.85
C LEU A 59 4.86 -1.92 -8.20
N SER A 60 5.96 -1.46 -8.79
CA SER A 60 5.94 -0.75 -10.07
C SER A 60 5.67 -1.68 -11.26
N GLU A 61 6.03 -2.98 -11.16
CA GLU A 61 5.73 -3.97 -12.19
C GLU A 61 4.22 -4.21 -12.36
N ASP A 62 3.46 -4.16 -11.26
CA ASP A 62 1.99 -4.29 -11.24
C ASP A 62 1.27 -2.92 -11.29
N GLU A 63 1.93 -1.87 -11.79
CA GLU A 63 1.35 -0.53 -11.98
C GLU A 63 0.89 0.18 -10.69
N TYR A 64 1.35 -0.26 -9.51
CA TYR A 64 1.08 0.48 -8.28
C TYR A 64 1.89 1.78 -8.23
N GLU A 65 1.24 2.85 -7.80
CA GLU A 65 1.83 4.17 -7.62
C GLU A 65 1.93 4.51 -6.13
N LEU A 66 3.07 5.07 -5.72
CA LEU A 66 3.26 5.58 -4.37
C LEU A 66 2.31 6.77 -4.13
N VAL A 67 1.57 6.73 -3.03
CA VAL A 67 0.69 7.83 -2.64
C VAL A 67 1.50 8.94 -1.98
N GLU A 68 1.67 10.03 -2.70
CA GLU A 68 2.18 11.29 -2.17
C GLU A 68 1.03 12.31 -1.98
N GLY A 69 0.72 12.65 -0.73
CA GLY A 69 -0.31 13.66 -0.42
C GLY A 69 -1.75 13.23 -0.76
N ARG A 70 -2.54 14.12 -1.37
CA ARG A 70 -3.91 13.83 -1.83
C ARG A 70 -3.91 13.69 -3.36
N PRO A 71 -4.17 12.50 -3.92
CA PRO A 71 -4.25 12.33 -5.36
C PRO A 71 -5.35 13.24 -5.96
N PRO A 72 -5.05 14.07 -6.97
CA PRO A 72 -6.06 14.86 -7.64
C PRO A 72 -7.06 13.93 -8.34
N GLY A 73 -8.37 14.13 -8.12
CA GLY A 73 -9.43 13.32 -8.73
C GLY A 73 -10.16 12.36 -7.80
N ILE A 74 -9.63 12.09 -6.59
CA ILE A 74 -10.38 11.33 -5.57
C ILE A 74 -11.29 12.30 -4.79
N THR A 75 -12.52 12.43 -5.27
CA THR A 75 -13.60 13.07 -4.53
C THR A 75 -14.29 12.00 -3.70
N ALA A 76 -14.14 12.04 -2.38
CA ALA A 76 -14.95 11.21 -1.50
C ALA A 76 -16.43 11.47 -1.85
N GLN A 77 -17.16 10.42 -2.26
CA GLN A 77 -18.60 10.54 -2.39
C GLN A 77 -19.14 10.93 -1.00
N PRO A 78 -19.91 12.03 -0.88
CA PRO A 78 -20.52 12.37 0.39
C PRO A 78 -21.35 11.16 0.84
N ALA A 79 -21.14 10.74 2.09
CA ALA A 79 -21.90 9.66 2.69
C ALA A 79 -23.39 9.96 2.46
N GLY A 80 -24.05 9.12 1.67
CA GLY A 80 -25.46 9.31 1.36
C GLY A 80 -26.24 9.41 2.66
N THR A 81 -26.93 10.54 2.84
CA THR A 81 -27.88 10.71 3.94
C THR A 81 -28.97 9.65 3.76
N MET A 82 -29.05 8.70 4.70
CA MET A 82 -30.23 7.84 4.87
C MET A 82 -31.45 8.67 5.29
#